data_AF-X1E6H2-F1
#
_entry.id   AF-X1E6H2-F1
#
_cell.length_a   1.000
_cell.length_b   1.000
_cell.length_c   1.000
_cell.angle_alpha   90.00
_cell.angle_beta   90.00
_cell.angle_gamma   90.00
#
_symmetry.space_group_name_H-M   'P 1'
#
loop_
_entity.id
_entity.type
_entity.pdbx_description
1 polymer ?
#
loop_
_entity_poly.entity_id
_entity_poly.type
_entity_poly.pdbx_seq_one_letter_code
_entity_poly.pdbx_strand_id
1 'polypeptide(L)' 'MVRNASAFGQSLSQRVLSVKVLDKGETYFVLSDKDMNFGYRTSTFLAHKDWVIIEVNLALSSGKKED' A
#
# COMPACT_ATOMS: atom_id res chain seq x y z
N MET A 1 4.21 -2.52 -0.67
CA MET A 1 3.67 -1.53 0.29
C MET A 1 4.76 -0.76 1.00
N VAL A 2 5.49 -1.34 1.96
CA VAL A 2 6.49 -0.64 2.81
C VAL A 2 7.49 0.24 2.03
N ARG A 3 7.98 -0.22 0.88
CA ARG A 3 8.95 0.49 0.04
C ARG A 3 8.38 0.95 -1.30
N ASN A 4 7.06 1.10 -1.44
CA ASN A 4 6.43 1.49 -2.71
C ASN A 4 7.09 0.86 -3.96
N ALA A 5 7.07 -0.48 -4.04
CA ALA A 5 7.77 -1.23 -5.08
C ALA A 5 7.39 -0.71 -6.48
N SER A 6 8.38 -0.59 -7.35
CA SER A 6 8.25 0.03 -8.66
C SER A 6 9.02 -0.75 -9.72
N ALA A 7 8.45 -0.90 -10.91
CA ALA A 7 9.04 -1.53 -12.08
C ALA A 7 8.38 -0.98 -13.35
N PHE A 8 9.10 -0.97 -14.48
CA PHE A 8 8.57 -0.53 -15.78
C PHE A 8 7.88 0.84 -15.77
N GLY A 9 8.39 1.79 -14.97
CA GLY A 9 7.82 3.14 -14.85
C GLY A 9 6.51 3.22 -14.06
N GLN A 10 6.10 2.15 -13.38
CA GLN A 10 4.91 2.09 -12.55
C GLN A 10 5.27 1.74 -11.10
N SER A 11 4.43 2.17 -10.15
CA SER A 11 4.58 1.92 -8.71
C SER A 11 3.29 1.42 -8.09
N LEU A 12 3.41 0.68 -6.98
CA LEU A 12 2.25 0.20 -6.23
C LEU A 12 1.30 1.34 -5.82
N SER A 13 1.85 2.51 -5.44
CA SER A 13 1.06 3.68 -5.06
C SER A 13 0.04 4.13 -6.10
N GLN A 14 0.23 3.80 -7.38
CA GLN A 14 -0.72 4.17 -8.44
C GLN A 14 -1.99 3.31 -8.42
N ARG A 15 -2.01 2.20 -7.67
CA ARG A 15 -3.08 1.19 -7.70
C ARG A 15 -3.66 0.89 -6.33
N VAL A 16 -3.08 1.37 -5.24
CA VAL A 16 -3.57 1.05 -3.89
C VAL A 16 -4.70 1.99 -3.52
N LEU A 17 -5.81 1.42 -3.03
CA LEU A 17 -6.95 2.17 -2.50
C LEU A 17 -6.89 2.30 -0.98
N SER A 18 -6.63 1.19 -0.31
CA SER A 18 -6.55 1.16 1.15
C SER A 18 -5.67 0.01 1.65
N VAL A 19 -5.18 0.17 2.87
CA VAL A 19 -4.39 -0.85 3.57
C VAL A 19 -4.94 -1.04 4.97
N LYS A 20 -5.26 -2.28 5.32
CA LYS A 20 -5.58 -2.64 6.71
C LYS A 20 -4.30 -3.00 7.44
N VAL A 21 -4.13 -2.40 8.60
CA VAL A 21 -2.95 -2.52 9.44
C VAL A 21 -3.38 -3.05 10.81
N LEU A 22 -2.54 -3.91 11.37
CA LEU A 22 -2.57 -4.32 12.76
C LEU A 22 -1.41 -3.62 13.49
N ASP A 23 -1.69 -2.92 14.59
CA ASP A 23 -0.66 -2.38 15.47
C ASP A 23 -0.29 -3.33 16.62
N LYS A 24 0.69 -2.90 17.43
CA LYS A 24 1.14 -3.63 18.61
C LYS A 24 0.07 -3.79 19.70
N GLY A 25 -0.95 -2.93 19.70
CA GLY A 25 -2.07 -2.98 20.64
C GLY A 25 -3.19 -3.91 20.19
N GLU A 26 -2.94 -4.77 19.20
CA GLU A 26 -3.92 -5.66 18.58
C GLU A 26 -5.12 -4.92 17.96
N THR A 27 -4.95 -3.62 17.68
CA THR A 27 -5.98 -2.78 17.08
C THR A 27 -5.81 -2.74 15.57
N TYR A 28 -6.95 -2.79 14.88
CA TYR A 28 -7.01 -2.69 13.42
C TYR A 28 -7.47 -1.31 12.99
N PHE A 29 -6.81 -0.75 12.00
CA PHE A 29 -7.27 0.45 11.31
C PHE A 29 -6.98 0.37 9.81
N VAL A 30 -7.68 1.21 9.05
CA VAL A 30 -7.57 1.28 7.59
C VAL A 30 -6.98 2.63 7.21
N LEU A 31 -5.91 2.59 6.43
CA LEU A 31 -5.29 3.77 5.83
C LEU A 31 -5.78 3.94 4.40
N SER A 32 -6.17 5.16 4.04
CA SER A 32 -6.43 5.56 2.66
C SER A 32 -5.12 5.92 1.95
N ASP A 33 -5.16 6.09 0.61
CA ASP A 33 -3.99 6.53 -0.17
C ASP A 33 -3.32 7.79 0.39
N LYS A 34 -4.12 8.77 0.85
CA LYS A 34 -3.60 10.02 1.44
C LYS A 34 -2.81 9.78 2.73
N ASP A 35 -3.15 8.75 3.50
CA ASP A 35 -2.49 8.43 4.76
C ASP A 35 -1.17 7.64 4.56
N MET A 36 -1.01 7.02 3.38
CA MET A 36 0.14 6.15 3.09
C MET A 36 1.43 6.91 2.78
N ASN A 37 1.34 8.20 2.40
CA ASN A 37 2.48 9.08 2.15
C ASN A 37 3.56 8.42 1.26
N PHE A 38 3.14 7.85 0.14
CA PHE A 38 4.07 7.17 -0.77
C PHE A 38 5.05 8.13 -1.44
N GLY A 39 6.30 7.68 -1.56
CA GLY A 39 7.31 8.32 -2.38
C GLY A 39 8.21 7.28 -3.05
N TYR A 40 9.34 7.72 -3.62
CA TYR A 40 10.30 6.79 -4.20
C TYR A 40 10.92 5.91 -3.10
N ARG A 41 10.65 4.61 -3.16
CA ARG A 41 11.12 3.61 -2.19
C ARG A 41 10.76 3.91 -0.72
N THR A 42 9.70 4.69 -0.48
CA THR A 42 9.28 5.14 0.86
C THR A 42 7.76 5.16 1.03
N SER A 43 7.31 5.08 2.28
CA SER A 43 5.90 5.17 2.71
C SER A 43 5.85 5.42 4.23
N THR A 44 4.66 5.73 4.75
CA THR A 44 4.41 5.87 6.21
C THR A 44 4.89 4.63 7.01
N PHE A 45 4.80 3.44 6.43
CA PHE A 45 5.17 2.17 7.10
C PHE A 45 6.66 2.08 7.46
N LEU A 46 7.54 2.90 6.86
CA LEU A 46 8.95 2.95 7.28
C LEU A 46 9.15 3.64 8.63
N ALA A 47 8.25 4.56 8.99
CA ALA A 47 8.25 5.25 10.28
C ALA A 47 7.60 4.40 11.39
N HIS A 48 6.68 3.50 11.02
CA HIS A 48 5.92 2.64 11.95
C HIS A 48 6.32 1.17 11.78
N LYS A 49 7.47 0.79 12.34
CA LYS A 49 8.07 -0.56 12.14
C LYS A 49 7.35 -1.68 12.89
N ASP A 50 6.52 -1.32 13.85
CA ASP A 50 5.70 -2.22 14.67
C ASP A 50 4.35 -2.53 14.01
N TRP A 51 4.00 -1.85 12.92
CA TRP A 51 2.78 -2.10 12.17
C TRP A 51 2.91 -3.29 11.24
N VAL A 52 1.88 -4.14 11.22
CA VAL A 52 1.77 -5.29 10.32
C VAL A 52 0.67 -5.03 9.30
N ILE A 53 1.03 -5.07 8.01
CA ILE A 53 0.05 -4.99 6.92
C ILE A 53 -0.62 -6.35 6.77
N ILE A 54 -1.95 -6.39 6.87
CA ILE A 54 -2.71 -7.64 6.83
C ILE A 54 -3.67 -7.73 5.63
N GLU A 55 -4.05 -6.60 5.04
CA GLU A 55 -4.91 -6.56 3.84
C GLU A 55 -4.58 -5.34 2.99
N VAL A 56 -4.69 -5.48 1.67
CA VAL A 56 -4.50 -4.38 0.71
C VAL A 56 -5.60 -4.44 -0.34
N ASN A 57 -6.30 -3.33 -0.54
CA ASN A 57 -7.28 -3.20 -1.62
C ASN A 57 -6.64 -2.46 -2.80
N LEU A 58 -6.79 -3.03 -4.00
CA LEU A 58 -6.19 -2.51 -5.24
C LEU A 58 -7.28 -2.10 -6.25
N ALA A 59 -7.07 -0.97 -6.91
CA ALA A 59 -7.81 -0.54 -8.08
C ALA A 59 -7.14 -1.08 -9.35
N LEU A 60 -7.78 -2.05 -9.97
CA LEU A 60 -7.38 -2.58 -11.27
C LEU A 60 -8.36 -2.13 -12.35
N SER A 61 -7.84 -1.90 -13.55
CA SER A 61 -8.66 -1.66 -14.73
C SER A 61 -8.93 -3.00 -15.40
N SER A 62 -10.14 -3.20 -15.92
CA SER A 62 -10.41 -4.36 -16.77
C SER A 62 -9.57 -4.28 -18.03
N GLY A 63 -9.08 -5.43 -18.51
CA GLY A 63 -8.29 -5.56 -19.73
C GLY A 63 -8.54 -6.92 -20.35
N LYS A 64 -8.21 -7.07 -21.65
CA LYS A 64 -8.17 -8.40 -22.24
C LYS A 64 -6.93 -9.12 -21.72
N LYS A 65 -7.06 -10.40 -21.39
CA LYS A 65 -5.96 -11.18 -20.80
C LYS A 65 -4.81 -11.36 -21.81
N GLU A 66 -5.14 -11.36 -23.09
CA GLU A 66 -4.24 -11.62 -24.20
C GLU A 66 -3.59 -10.34 -24.78
N ASP A 67 -4.06 -9.16 -24.38
CA ASP A 67 -3.45 -7.86 -24.73
C ASP A 67 -2.40 -7.46 -23.67
#